data_AF-A0A0C3H7A4-F1
#
_entry.id   AF-A0A0C3H7A4-F1
#
_cell.length_a   1.000
_cell.length_b   1.000
_cell.length_c   1.000
_cell.angle_alpha   90.00
_cell.angle_beta   90.00
_cell.angle_gamma   90.00
#
_symmetry.space_group_name_H-M   'P 1'
#
loop_
_entity.id
_entity.type
_entity.pdbx_description
1 polymer ?
#
loop_
_entity_poly.entity_id
_entity_poly.type
_entity_poly.pdbx_seq_one_letter_code
_entity_poly.pdbx_strand_id
1 'polypeptide(L)'
;MDGAAFLGPLPDSFELVKKYSNQDKGDYWAFADRESGKLQVEDPRLAGVRLPAGWRRKKHPGEEFWTWFVNDETREDNGYFDPRLNLDELKSRGVELEAFDLI
;
A
#
# COMPACT_ATOMS: atom_id res chain seq x y z
N MET A 1 -0.09 6.32 -9.81
CA MET A 1 1.35 6.44 -9.58
C MET A 1 1.74 5.24 -8.73
N ASP A 2 2.85 4.59 -9.03
CA ASP A 2 3.25 3.34 -8.37
C ASP A 2 3.92 3.55 -7.01
N GLY A 3 4.03 4.78 -6.50
CA GLY A 3 4.68 5.06 -5.20
C GLY A 3 6.21 5.04 -5.24
N ALA A 4 6.84 4.93 -6.41
CA ALA A 4 8.30 4.85 -6.52
C ALA A 4 9.03 6.10 -6.00
N ALA A 5 8.37 7.26 -5.98
CA ALA A 5 8.92 8.49 -5.41
C ALA A 5 9.25 8.37 -3.91
N PHE A 6 8.51 7.53 -3.16
CA PHE A 6 8.73 7.34 -1.72
C PHE A 6 9.41 6.02 -1.38
N LEU A 7 9.20 4.98 -2.19
CA LEU A 7 9.63 3.61 -1.88
C LEU A 7 10.80 3.12 -2.74
N GLY A 8 11.27 3.94 -3.68
CA GLY A 8 12.21 3.51 -4.72
C GLY A 8 11.54 2.64 -5.79
N PRO A 9 12.30 2.16 -6.79
CA PRO A 9 11.75 1.33 -7.86
C PRO A 9 11.16 0.02 -7.32
N LEU A 10 10.15 -0.52 -8.00
CA LEU A 10 9.70 -1.89 -7.74
C LEU A 10 10.85 -2.88 -7.96
N PRO A 11 10.91 -4.00 -7.22
CA PRO A 11 11.85 -5.07 -7.54
C PRO A 11 11.61 -5.57 -8.97
N ASP A 12 12.66 -6.00 -9.66
CA ASP A 12 12.61 -6.33 -11.11
C ASP A 12 11.60 -7.43 -11.48
N SER A 13 11.30 -8.34 -10.54
CA SER A 13 10.31 -9.39 -10.73
C SER A 13 8.87 -8.89 -10.63
N PHE A 14 8.64 -7.67 -10.10
CA PHE A 14 7.32 -7.12 -9.86
C PHE A 14 6.89 -6.10 -10.90
N GLU A 15 5.60 -6.11 -11.21
CA GLU A 15 4.96 -5.13 -12.07
C GLU A 15 3.64 -4.66 -11.46
N LEU A 16 3.36 -3.36 -11.54
CA LEU A 16 2.05 -2.82 -11.18
C LEU A 16 1.07 -3.03 -12.34
N VAL A 17 0.03 -3.81 -12.11
CA VAL A 17 -0.98 -4.17 -13.11
C VAL A 17 -2.40 -3.82 -12.63
N LYS A 18 -3.35 -3.82 -13.56
CA LYS A 18 -4.78 -3.77 -13.25
C LYS A 18 -5.38 -5.17 -13.32
N LYS A 19 -6.04 -5.58 -12.24
CA LYS A 19 -6.86 -6.79 -12.14
C LYS A 19 -8.32 -6.39 -12.23
N TYR A 20 -9.03 -6.88 -13.24
CA TYR A 20 -10.47 -6.68 -13.36
C TYR A 20 -11.23 -7.62 -12.41
N SER A 21 -12.22 -7.09 -11.71
CA SER A 21 -13.14 -7.83 -10.85
C SER A 21 -14.48 -8.02 -11.55
N ASN A 22 -14.88 -9.27 -11.74
CA ASN A 22 -16.20 -9.58 -12.31
C ASN A 22 -17.35 -9.29 -11.34
N GLN A 23 -17.06 -9.22 -10.03
CA GLN A 23 -18.08 -9.09 -8.99
C GLN A 23 -18.66 -7.68 -8.94
N ASP A 24 -17.82 -6.66 -9.04
CA ASP A 24 -18.19 -5.24 -8.97
C ASP A 24 -17.97 -4.50 -10.29
N LYS A 25 -17.45 -5.20 -11.32
CA LYS A 25 -17.13 -4.65 -12.65
C LYS A 25 -16.12 -3.50 -12.59
N GLY A 26 -15.18 -3.57 -11.65
CA GLY A 26 -14.12 -2.57 -11.45
C GLY A 26 -12.71 -3.07 -11.79
N ASP A 27 -11.81 -2.13 -12.06
CA ASP A 27 -10.37 -2.38 -12.16
C ASP A 27 -9.67 -2.03 -10.85
N TYR A 28 -8.89 -2.97 -10.32
CA TYR A 28 -8.10 -2.78 -9.10
C TYR A 28 -6.61 -2.87 -9.38
N TRP A 29 -5.82 -2.07 -8.68
CA TRP A 29 -4.38 -2.16 -8.73
C TRP A 29 -3.90 -3.40 -7.98
N ALA A 30 -2.95 -4.12 -8.58
CA ALA A 30 -2.27 -5.25 -7.96
C ALA A 30 -0.80 -5.28 -8.39
N PHE A 31 0.04 -5.86 -7.56
CA PHE A 31 1.44 -6.14 -7.89
C PHE A 31 1.54 -7.59 -8.36
N ALA A 32 1.96 -7.77 -9.60
CA ALA A 32 2.21 -9.07 -10.19
C ALA A 32 3.68 -9.46 -9.99
N ASP A 33 3.92 -10.55 -9.27
CA ASP A 33 5.22 -11.22 -9.23
C ASP A 33 5.34 -12.13 -10.46
N ARG A 34 6.21 -11.74 -11.39
CA ARG A 34 6.45 -12.46 -12.65
C ARG A 34 7.19 -13.79 -12.44
N GLU A 35 7.91 -13.96 -11.34
CA GLU A 35 8.60 -15.22 -11.05
C GLU A 35 7.63 -16.29 -10.55
N SER A 36 6.75 -15.93 -9.61
CA SER A 36 5.79 -16.88 -9.03
C SER A 36 4.45 -16.92 -9.76
N GLY A 37 4.16 -15.93 -10.62
CA GLY A 37 2.88 -15.76 -11.30
C GLY A 37 1.75 -15.31 -10.36
N LYS A 38 2.07 -14.87 -9.14
CA LYS A 38 1.08 -14.48 -8.13
C LYS A 38 0.77 -12.99 -8.20
N LEU A 39 -0.48 -12.65 -7.90
CA LEU A 39 -0.90 -11.29 -7.65
C LEU A 39 -0.97 -11.05 -6.15
N GLN A 40 -0.52 -9.88 -5.73
CA GLN A 40 -0.69 -9.39 -4.37
C GLN A 40 -1.20 -7.95 -4.38
N VAL A 41 -1.97 -7.61 -3.35
CA VAL A 41 -2.58 -6.28 -3.22
C VAL A 41 -1.63 -5.29 -2.56
N GLU A 42 -0.89 -5.74 -1.54
CA GLU A 42 0.08 -4.89 -0.85
C GLU A 42 1.37 -4.75 -1.64
N ASP A 43 1.97 -3.56 -1.50
CA ASP A 43 3.22 -3.22 -2.15
C ASP A 43 4.37 -4.14 -1.67
N PRO A 44 5.07 -4.83 -2.59
CA PRO A 44 6.18 -5.71 -2.24
C PRO A 44 7.33 -4.97 -1.55
N ARG A 45 7.50 -3.67 -1.78
CA ARG A 45 8.55 -2.86 -1.10
C ARG A 45 8.24 -2.62 0.37
N LEU A 46 7.01 -2.84 0.79
CA LEU A 46 6.61 -2.80 2.19
C LEU A 46 6.62 -4.19 2.83
N ALA A 47 7.01 -5.24 2.09
CA ALA A 47 7.25 -6.55 2.66
C ALA A 47 8.38 -6.47 3.69
N GLY A 48 8.14 -7.00 4.89
CA GLY A 48 9.08 -6.90 6.01
C GLY A 48 9.04 -5.58 6.79
N VAL A 49 8.38 -4.54 6.27
CA VAL A 49 8.12 -3.30 7.01
C VAL A 49 6.89 -3.52 7.91
N ARG A 50 7.09 -3.44 9.23
CA ARG A 50 6.02 -3.59 10.21
C ARG A 50 5.03 -2.45 10.07
N LEU A 51 3.76 -2.72 10.38
CA LEU A 51 2.78 -1.65 10.54
C LEU A 51 3.15 -0.79 11.76
N PRO A 52 2.82 0.51 11.75
CA PRO A 52 3.02 1.37 12.91
C PRO A 52 2.21 0.88 14.11
N ALA A 53 2.58 1.31 15.32
CA ALA A 53 1.88 0.91 16.54
C ALA A 53 0.38 1.26 16.47
N GLY A 54 -0.47 0.37 16.99
CA GLY A 54 -1.93 0.49 16.94
C GLY A 54 -2.57 0.15 15.59
N TRP A 55 -1.81 0.12 14.49
CA TRP A 55 -2.35 -0.18 13.16
C TRP A 55 -2.42 -1.68 12.87
N ARG A 56 -3.51 -2.10 12.23
CA ARG A 56 -3.67 -3.46 11.71
C ARG A 56 -4.44 -3.49 10.39
N ARG A 57 -4.30 -4.62 9.70
CA ARG A 57 -5.16 -5.00 8.57
C ARG A 57 -6.53 -5.38 9.12
N LYS A 58 -7.58 -4.75 8.62
CA LYS A 58 -8.97 -5.10 8.91
C LYS A 58 -9.44 -6.14 7.91
N LYS A 59 -10.11 -7.18 8.40
CA LYS A 59 -10.72 -8.16 7.51
C LYS A 59 -11.95 -7.59 6.82
N HIS A 60 -12.12 -7.87 5.52
CA HIS A 60 -13.29 -7.44 4.75
C HIS A 60 -13.53 -8.33 3.52
N PRO A 61 -14.73 -8.30 2.92
CA PRO A 61 -15.05 -9.15 1.76
C PRO A 61 -14.24 -8.90 0.47
N GLY A 62 -13.42 -7.84 0.42
CA GLY A 62 -12.67 -7.41 -0.77
C GLY A 62 -11.15 -7.52 -0.61
N GLU A 63 -10.66 -8.34 0.31
CA GLU A 63 -9.22 -8.50 0.63
C GLU A 63 -8.37 -8.89 -0.58
N GLU A 64 -8.97 -9.51 -1.60
CA GLU A 64 -8.33 -9.88 -2.86
C GLU A 64 -8.13 -8.72 -3.85
N PHE A 65 -8.61 -7.51 -3.51
CA PHE A 65 -8.61 -6.33 -4.36
C PHE A 65 -7.98 -5.11 -3.69
N TRP A 66 -8.21 -4.92 -2.38
CA TRP A 66 -7.57 -3.86 -1.60
C TRP A 66 -7.32 -4.33 -0.17
N THR A 67 -6.36 -3.68 0.49
CA THR A 67 -6.10 -3.87 1.92
C THR A 67 -6.70 -2.72 2.70
N TRP A 68 -7.41 -3.05 3.77
CA TRP A 68 -8.00 -2.06 4.67
C TRP A 68 -7.18 -1.92 5.94
N PHE A 69 -6.75 -0.71 6.28
CA PHE A 69 -6.01 -0.42 7.51
C PHE A 69 -6.85 0.37 8.53
N VAL A 70 -6.80 -0.05 9.79
CA VAL A 70 -7.43 0.64 10.92
C VAL A 70 -6.47 0.74 12.09
N ASN A 71 -6.61 1.80 12.87
CA ASN A 71 -5.88 1.99 14.13
C ASN A 71 -6.82 1.70 15.30
N ASP A 72 -6.48 0.72 16.14
CA ASP A 72 -7.33 0.32 17.27
C ASP A 72 -7.24 1.29 18.46
N GLU A 73 -6.16 2.07 18.56
CA GLU A 73 -5.93 3.02 19.65
C GLU A 73 -6.64 4.36 19.39
N THR A 74 -6.47 4.92 18.20
CA THR A 74 -7.06 6.21 17.80
C THR A 74 -8.47 6.07 17.21
N ARG A 75 -8.88 4.83 16.89
CA ARG A 75 -10.09 4.50 16.11
C ARG A 75 -10.09 5.09 14.70
N GLU A 76 -8.94 5.48 14.19
CA GLU A 76 -8.79 5.96 12.83
C GLU A 76 -9.01 4.83 11.82
N ASP A 77 -9.64 5.19 10.72
CA ASP A 77 -9.88 4.32 9.57
C ASP A 77 -9.27 5.01 8.35
N ASN A 78 -8.08 4.57 7.94
CA ASN A 78 -7.41 5.11 6.74
C ASN A 78 -7.95 4.47 5.45
N GLY A 79 -8.97 3.64 5.52
CA GLY A 79 -9.50 2.89 4.39
C GLY A 79 -8.39 2.11 3.69
N TYR A 80 -8.15 2.46 2.43
CA TYR A 80 -7.15 1.85 1.55
C TYR A 80 -5.78 2.54 1.58
N PHE A 81 -5.59 3.60 2.38
CA PHE A 81 -4.30 4.26 2.52
C PHE A 81 -3.42 3.52 3.54
N ASP A 82 -2.26 3.06 3.09
CA ASP A 82 -1.31 2.34 3.92
C ASP A 82 -0.64 3.28 4.93
N PRO A 83 -0.77 3.04 6.26
CA PRO A 83 -0.21 3.92 7.28
C PRO A 83 1.33 3.96 7.26
N ARG A 84 2.00 2.99 6.63
CA ARG A 84 3.45 3.03 6.42
C ARG A 84 3.86 4.17 5.47
N LEU A 85 2.93 4.74 4.72
CA LEU A 85 3.14 5.89 3.85
C LEU A 85 2.80 7.24 4.51
N ASN A 86 2.43 7.24 5.79
CA ASN A 86 2.24 8.48 6.54
C ASN A 86 3.57 9.22 6.72
N LEU A 87 3.48 10.53 6.92
CA LEU A 87 4.63 11.43 7.07
C LEU A 87 5.67 10.92 8.06
N ASP A 88 5.24 10.53 9.27
CA ASP A 88 6.14 10.10 10.35
C ASP A 88 6.85 8.79 10.02
N GLU A 89 6.16 7.87 9.31
CA GLU A 89 6.70 6.57 8.91
C GLU A 89 7.63 6.65 7.69
N LEU A 90 7.40 7.61 6.81
CA LEU A 90 8.35 7.94 5.75
C LEU A 90 9.63 8.55 6.34
N LYS A 91 9.48 9.52 7.25
CA LYS A 91 10.62 10.18 7.93
C LYS A 91 11.43 9.21 8.78
N SER A 92 10.79 8.30 9.52
CA SER A 92 11.48 7.30 10.36
C SER A 92 12.36 6.35 9.53
N ARG A 93 12.03 6.18 8.25
CA ARG A 93 12.80 5.41 7.26
C ARG A 93 13.82 6.23 6.48
N GLY A 94 13.98 7.52 6.81
CA GLY A 94 14.95 8.41 6.16
C GLY A 94 14.52 8.89 4.78
N VAL A 95 13.22 8.81 4.43
CA VAL A 95 12.70 9.40 3.19
C VAL A 95 12.71 10.93 3.34
N GLU A 96 13.46 11.62 2.49
CA GLU A 96 13.47 13.08 2.45
C GLU A 96 12.16 13.59 1.82
N LEU A 97 11.46 14.46 2.54
CA LEU A 97 10.17 15.00 2.13
C LEU A 97 10.24 16.51 2.15
N GLU A 98 9.81 17.12 1.04
CA GLU A 98 9.65 18.55 0.92
C GLU A 98 8.18 18.92 1.09
N ALA A 99 7.91 19.88 1.98
CA ALA A 99 6.58 20.49 2.12
C ALA A 99 6.61 21.85 1.41
N PHE A 100 5.57 22.14 0.64
CA PHE A 100 5.40 23.43 -0.01
C PHE A 100 3.97 23.94 0.23
N ASP A 101 3.88 25.25 0.45
CA ASP A 101 2.60 25.95 0.54
C ASP A 101 2.14 26.32 -0.88
N LEU A 102 0.93 25.91 -1.24
CA LEU A 102 0.29 26.34 -2.49
C LEU A 102 -0.29 27.74 -2.27
N ILE A 103 0.25 28.74 -2.99
CA ILE A 103 -0.26 30.12 -3.06
C ILE A 103 -1.28 30.31 -4.16
#